data_AF-W6QNQ0-F1
#
_entry.id   AF-W6QNQ0-F1
#
_cell.length_a   1.000
_cell.length_b   1.000
_cell.length_c   1.000
_cell.angle_alpha   90.00
_cell.angle_beta   90.00
_cell.angle_gamma   90.00
#
_symmetry.space_group_name_H-M   'P 1'
#
loop_
_entity.id
_entity.type
_entity.pdbx_description
1 polymer ?
#
loop_
_entity_poly.entity_id
_entity_poly.type
_entity_poly.pdbx_seq_one_letter_code
_entity_poly.pdbx_strand_id
1 'polypeptide(L)'
;MMYSSIYSSGAIYIEEIEQRCLLVQFGGAAGTIAVFGADDTGLRVRKQLAAELGLKNPDITWHVARDNIVEILNFLALVGGTLGKVALDVMIMSSNEFDEVSEPFVPHRNA
;
A
#
# COMPACT_ATOMS: atom_id res chain seq x y z
N MET A 1 -22.64 -9.67 6.17
CA MET A 1 -21.74 -10.16 7.25
C MET A 1 -20.33 -10.48 6.74
N MET A 2 -20.17 -11.26 5.64
CA MET A 2 -18.85 -11.62 5.10
C MET A 2 -18.02 -10.43 4.59
N TYR A 3 -18.61 -9.55 3.75
CA TYR A 3 -17.88 -8.42 3.17
C TYR A 3 -17.47 -7.34 4.19
N SER A 4 -18.31 -7.07 5.18
CA SER A 4 -18.00 -6.11 6.26
C SER A 4 -16.76 -6.49 7.06
N SER A 5 -16.51 -7.80 7.25
CA SER A 5 -15.32 -8.27 7.96
C SER A 5 -14.03 -7.95 7.19
N ILE A 6 -14.07 -8.05 5.86
CA ILE A 6 -12.90 -7.82 5.00
C ILE A 6 -12.50 -6.34 5.01
N TYR A 7 -13.47 -5.42 5.01
CA TYR A 7 -13.20 -3.99 5.16
C TYR A 7 -12.54 -3.66 6.49
N SER A 8 -13.04 -4.21 7.59
CA SER A 8 -12.47 -3.97 8.92
C SER A 8 -11.03 -4.50 9.03
N SER A 9 -10.77 -5.70 8.50
CA SER A 9 -9.40 -6.24 8.46
C SER A 9 -8.50 -5.41 7.55
N GLY A 10 -8.99 -4.96 6.40
CA GLY A 10 -8.23 -4.11 5.47
C GLY A 10 -7.78 -2.78 6.08
N ALA A 11 -8.63 -2.15 6.90
CA ALA A 11 -8.29 -0.92 7.61
C ALA A 11 -7.20 -1.13 8.68
N ILE A 12 -7.19 -2.28 9.36
CA ILE A 12 -6.11 -2.61 10.31
C ILE A 12 -4.80 -2.85 9.54
N TYR A 13 -4.86 -3.60 8.43
CA TYR A 13 -3.66 -3.90 7.64
C TYR A 13 -3.03 -2.66 7.01
N ILE A 14 -3.83 -1.68 6.55
CA ILE A 14 -3.26 -0.47 5.96
C ILE A 14 -2.50 0.35 7.00
N GLU A 15 -3.03 0.52 8.21
CA GLU A 15 -2.34 1.20 9.31
C GLU A 15 -1.02 0.49 9.65
N GLU A 16 -1.04 -0.84 9.73
CA GLU A 16 0.15 -1.64 10.00
C GLU A 16 1.23 -1.50 8.90
N ILE A 17 0.83 -1.51 7.63
CA ILE A 17 1.73 -1.38 6.47
C ILE A 17 2.31 0.03 6.41
N GLU A 18 1.50 1.07 6.64
CA GLU A 18 1.99 2.45 6.70
C GLU A 18 3.10 2.61 7.75
N GLN A 19 2.93 1.96 8.91
CA GLN A 19 3.95 1.96 9.95
C GLN A 19 5.23 1.19 9.58
N ARG A 20 5.23 0.24 8.64
CA ARG A 20 6.44 -0.51 8.29
C ARG A 20 7.10 0.00 7.02
N CYS A 21 6.31 0.37 6.02
CA CYS A 21 6.77 0.50 4.65
C CYS A 21 7.02 1.94 4.19
N LEU A 22 6.53 2.95 4.93
CA LEU A 22 6.76 4.37 4.60
C LEU A 22 8.11 4.86 5.13
N LEU A 23 9.17 4.41 4.48
CA LEU A 23 10.57 4.69 4.85
C LEU A 23 11.18 5.76 3.95
N VAL A 24 12.03 6.64 4.51
CA VAL A 24 12.87 7.52 3.70
C VAL A 24 13.94 6.70 2.97
N GLN A 25 14.26 7.08 1.72
CA GLN A 25 15.41 6.51 0.99
C GLN A 25 16.54 7.52 0.89
N PHE A 26 17.60 7.30 1.68
CA PHE A 26 18.79 8.15 1.68
C PHE A 26 20.02 7.34 2.10
N GLY A 27 20.78 6.87 1.11
CA GLY A 27 21.97 6.04 1.34
C GLY A 27 23.21 6.45 0.54
N GLY A 28 23.09 7.44 -0.36
CA GLY A 28 24.13 7.73 -1.35
C GLY A 28 24.34 6.58 -2.35
N ALA A 29 25.39 6.67 -3.17
CA ALA A 29 25.60 5.81 -4.34
C ALA A 29 25.60 4.29 -4.03
N ALA A 30 26.33 3.87 -2.98
CA ALA A 30 26.45 2.47 -2.59
C ALA A 30 25.71 2.13 -1.28
N GLY A 31 24.89 3.06 -0.76
CA GLY A 31 24.15 2.87 0.49
C GLY A 31 24.95 3.13 1.78
N THR A 32 26.18 3.65 1.66
CA THR A 32 27.11 3.90 2.78
C THR A 32 27.08 5.32 3.32
N ILE A 33 26.42 6.26 2.63
CA ILE A 33 26.40 7.69 2.99
C ILE A 33 27.82 8.31 3.07
N ALA A 34 28.80 7.72 2.35
CA ALA A 34 30.23 8.05 2.48
C ALA A 34 30.60 9.51 2.19
N VAL A 35 29.76 10.26 1.47
CA VAL A 35 30.00 11.69 1.17
C VAL A 35 30.01 12.56 2.44
N PHE A 36 29.42 12.09 3.54
CA PHE A 36 29.39 12.81 4.82
C PHE A 36 30.59 12.50 5.72
N GLY A 37 31.54 11.66 5.29
CA GLY A 37 32.70 11.27 6.09
C GLY A 37 32.41 10.08 7.02
N ALA A 38 33.29 9.91 8.02
CA ALA A 38 33.28 8.75 8.92
C ALA A 38 32.50 8.97 10.23
N ASP A 39 31.96 10.17 10.43
CA ASP A 39 31.13 10.48 11.60
C ASP A 39 29.65 10.11 11.36
N ASP A 40 28.80 10.40 12.34
CA ASP A 40 27.36 10.14 12.28
C ASP A 40 26.55 11.22 11.54
N THR A 41 27.20 12.20 10.91
CA THR A 41 26.51 13.32 10.23
C THR A 41 25.54 12.81 9.17
N GLY A 42 25.95 11.83 8.36
CA GLY A 42 25.08 11.23 7.34
C GLY A 42 23.80 10.61 7.90
N LEU A 43 23.90 9.94 9.05
CA LEU A 43 22.76 9.33 9.73
C LEU A 43 21.84 10.38 10.36
N ARG A 44 22.40 11.46 10.93
CA ARG A 44 21.61 12.60 11.43
C ARG A 44 20.84 13.29 10.31
N VAL A 45 21.46 13.49 9.15
CA VAL A 45 20.81 14.07 7.97
C VAL A 45 19.66 13.18 7.49
N ARG A 46 19.86 11.86 7.39
CA ARG A 46 18.79 10.92 7.03
C ARG A 46 17.61 11.00 8.01
N LYS A 47 17.91 11.05 9.32
CA LYS A 47 16.89 11.14 10.36
C LYS A 47 16.11 12.45 10.27
N GLN A 48 16.77 13.57 10.03
CA GLN A 48 16.09 14.85 9.86
C GLN A 48 15.25 14.85 8.57
N LEU A 49 15.78 14.35 7.47
CA LEU A 49 15.05 14.23 6.21
C LEU A 49 13.79 13.38 6.36
N ALA A 50 13.86 12.27 7.10
CA ALA A 50 12.70 11.46 7.44
C ALA A 50 11.63 12.29 8.17
N ALA A 51 12.03 13.06 9.18
CA ALA A 51 11.12 13.91 9.94
C ALA A 51 10.45 15.00 9.07
N GLU A 52 11.22 15.69 8.22
CA GLU A 52 10.70 16.72 7.29
C GLU A 52 9.67 16.15 6.31
N LEU A 53 9.85 14.90 5.87
CA LEU A 53 8.95 14.24 4.91
C LEU A 53 7.79 13.49 5.58
N GLY A 54 7.74 13.44 6.91
CA GLY A 54 6.79 12.59 7.62
C GLY A 54 6.97 11.09 7.35
N LEU A 55 8.18 10.67 6.98
CA LEU A 55 8.55 9.28 6.72
C LEU A 55 9.33 8.71 7.91
N LYS A 56 9.42 7.38 7.96
CA LYS A 56 10.25 6.71 8.96
C LYS A 56 11.71 6.66 8.52
N ASN A 57 12.60 6.86 9.50
CA ASN A 57 14.03 6.65 9.32
C ASN A 57 14.33 5.15 9.45
N PRO A 58 14.79 4.46 8.38
CA PRO A 58 15.06 3.03 8.43
C PRO A 58 16.35 2.73 9.19
N ASP A 59 16.54 1.51 9.69
CA ASP A 59 17.78 1.14 10.39
C ASP A 59 18.99 1.14 9.44
N ILE A 60 18.81 0.63 8.22
CA ILE A 60 19.82 0.53 7.16
C ILE A 60 19.28 1.04 5.82
N THR A 61 20.16 1.37 4.87
CA THR A 61 19.76 1.68 3.50
C THR A 61 19.09 0.48 2.83
N TRP A 62 17.99 0.71 2.12
CA TRP A 62 17.17 -0.35 1.50
C TRP A 62 17.16 -0.29 -0.04
N HIS A 63 18.28 0.09 -0.69
CA HIS A 63 18.39 0.13 -2.17
C HIS A 63 17.94 -1.18 -2.82
N VAL A 64 18.32 -2.32 -2.22
CA VAL A 64 18.06 -3.67 -2.72
C VAL A 64 17.11 -4.49 -1.85
N ALA A 65 16.76 -3.98 -0.66
CA ALA A 65 15.76 -4.58 0.22
C ALA A 65 14.38 -4.06 -0.18
N ARG A 66 13.63 -4.87 -0.94
CA ARG A 66 12.36 -4.47 -1.60
C ARG A 66 11.12 -5.05 -0.95
N ASP A 67 11.28 -5.71 0.19
CA ASP A 67 10.24 -6.29 1.04
C ASP A 67 9.10 -5.30 1.30
N ASN A 68 9.40 -4.07 1.73
CA ASN A 68 8.39 -3.02 1.96
C ASN A 68 7.51 -2.72 0.74
N ILE A 69 8.07 -2.74 -0.47
CA ILE A 69 7.29 -2.48 -1.69
C ILE A 69 6.44 -3.69 -2.04
N VAL A 70 7.02 -4.90 -1.90
CA VAL A 70 6.28 -6.15 -2.13
C VAL A 70 5.10 -6.26 -1.16
N GLU A 71 5.26 -5.86 0.09
CA GLU A 71 4.21 -5.84 1.09
C GLU A 71 3.04 -4.92 0.69
N ILE A 72 3.34 -3.68 0.28
CA ILE A 72 2.33 -2.74 -0.24
C ILE A 72 1.60 -3.35 -1.44
N LEU A 73 2.34 -3.92 -2.40
CA LEU A 73 1.74 -4.51 -3.60
C LEU A 73 0.87 -5.73 -3.28
N ASN A 74 1.29 -6.57 -2.34
CA ASN A 74 0.50 -7.73 -1.90
C ASN A 74 -0.80 -7.29 -1.25
N PHE A 75 -0.77 -6.24 -0.43
CA PHE A 75 -1.99 -5.68 0.14
C PHE A 75 -2.94 -5.15 -0.94
N LEU A 76 -2.43 -4.40 -1.91
CA LEU A 76 -3.23 -3.93 -3.04
C LEU A 76 -3.81 -5.10 -3.86
N ALA A 77 -3.06 -6.19 -4.03
CA ALA A 77 -3.55 -7.39 -4.68
C ALA A 77 -4.70 -8.06 -3.91
N LEU A 78 -4.63 -8.11 -2.57
CA LEU A 78 -5.71 -8.63 -1.73
C LEU A 78 -6.98 -7.77 -1.82
N VAL A 79 -6.83 -6.45 -1.81
CA VAL A 79 -7.95 -5.51 -2.01
C VAL A 79 -8.57 -5.72 -3.39
N GLY A 80 -7.74 -5.77 -4.44
CA GLY A 80 -8.19 -6.00 -5.81
C GLY A 80 -8.92 -7.33 -5.98
N GLY A 81 -8.40 -8.42 -5.43
CA GLY A 81 -9.04 -9.73 -5.48
C GLY A 81 -10.38 -9.77 -4.74
N THR A 82 -10.47 -9.11 -3.59
CA THR A 82 -11.74 -8.98 -2.83
C THR A 82 -12.78 -8.23 -3.65
N LEU A 83 -12.42 -7.07 -4.22
CA LEU A 83 -13.33 -6.28 -5.05
C LEU A 83 -13.74 -7.05 -6.31
N GLY A 84 -12.81 -7.78 -6.93
CA GLY A 84 -13.09 -8.63 -8.08
C GLY A 84 -14.13 -9.71 -7.79
N LYS A 85 -14.08 -10.32 -6.59
CA LYS A 85 -15.10 -11.29 -6.15
C LYS A 85 -16.47 -10.62 -6.03
N VAL A 86 -16.55 -9.46 -5.36
CA VAL A 86 -17.82 -8.71 -5.23
C VAL A 86 -18.38 -8.34 -6.61
N ALA A 87 -17.52 -7.86 -7.51
CA ALA A 87 -17.92 -7.51 -8.87
C ALA A 87 -18.47 -8.73 -9.64
N LEU A 88 -17.84 -9.90 -9.47
CA LEU A 88 -18.32 -11.14 -10.11
C LEU A 88 -19.69 -11.57 -9.57
N ASP A 89 -19.91 -11.50 -8.26
CA ASP A 89 -21.23 -11.79 -7.67
C ASP A 89 -22.30 -10.85 -8.24
N VAL A 90 -22.04 -9.53 -8.26
CA VAL A 90 -22.97 -8.53 -8.79
C VAL A 90 -23.26 -8.79 -10.27
N MET A 91 -22.23 -9.05 -11.06
CA MET A 91 -22.38 -9.36 -12.49
C MET A 91 -23.28 -10.57 -12.71
N ILE A 92 -23.07 -11.67 -11.98
CA ILE A 92 -23.89 -12.89 -12.13
C ILE A 92 -25.33 -12.62 -11.66
N MET A 93 -25.52 -12.01 -10.49
CA MET A 93 -26.85 -11.73 -9.94
C MET A 93 -27.65 -10.69 -10.76
N SER A 94 -26.97 -9.85 -11.56
CA SER A 94 -27.61 -8.90 -12.49
C SER A 94 -27.95 -9.51 -13.85
N SER A 95 -27.65 -10.80 -14.07
CA SER A 95 -27.96 -11.45 -15.35
C SER A 95 -29.47 -11.62 -15.48
N ASN A 96 -29.99 -11.59 -16.71
CA ASN A 96 -31.44 -11.66 -16.99
C ASN A 96 -32.12 -12.90 -16.39
N GLU A 97 -31.37 -13.99 -16.22
CA GLU A 97 -31.86 -15.24 -15.64
C GLU A 97 -32.12 -15.15 -14.13
N PHE A 98 -31.45 -14.23 -13.44
CA PHE A 98 -31.54 -14.05 -11.99
C PHE A 98 -32.25 -12.73 -11.62
N ASP A 99 -31.80 -11.60 -12.18
CA ASP A 99 -32.35 -10.26 -11.96
C ASP A 99 -32.54 -9.91 -10.46
N GLU A 100 -31.60 -10.32 -9.62
CA GLU A 100 -31.71 -10.16 -8.15
C GLU A 100 -31.13 -8.82 -7.68
N VAL A 101 -30.16 -8.27 -8.41
CA VAL A 101 -29.49 -7.01 -8.10
C VAL A 101 -29.25 -6.21 -9.37
N SER A 102 -29.04 -4.91 -9.23
CA SER A 102 -28.62 -4.04 -10.34
C SER A 102 -27.68 -2.98 -9.82
N GLU A 103 -26.70 -2.58 -10.63
CA GLU A 103 -25.90 -1.40 -10.33
C GLU A 103 -26.75 -0.12 -10.38
N PRO A 104 -26.38 0.93 -9.63
CA PRO A 104 -27.05 2.23 -9.74
C PRO A 104 -26.99 2.77 -11.16
N PHE A 105 -28.08 3.36 -11.63
CA PHE A 105 -28.09 4.04 -12.92
C PHE A 105 -27.17 5.28 -12.86
N VAL A 106 -26.20 5.34 -13.78
CA VAL A 106 -25.30 6.48 -13.94
C VAL A 106 -25.41 6.97 -15.39
N PRO A 107 -25.75 8.25 -15.64
CA PRO A 107 -25.79 8.78 -16.99
C PRO A 107 -24.48 8.51 -17.75
N HIS A 108 -24.59 8.11 -19.02
CA HIS A 108 -23.46 7.82 -19.92
C HIS A 108 -22.65 6.54 -19.60
N ARG A 109 -23.03 5.75 -18.59
CA ARG A 109 -22.59 4.36 -18.46
C ARG A 109 -23.65 3.50 -19.16
N ASN A 110 -23.33 2.99 -20.35
CA ASN A 110 -24.24 2.09 -21.05
C ASN A 110 -24.50 0.85 -20.17
N ALA A 111 -25.78 0.47 -20.06
CA ALA A 111 -26.22 -0.79 -19.47
C ALA A 111 -25.92 -1.95 -20.42
#